data_AF-A0A6L3JLN5-F1
#
_entry.id   AF-A0A6L3JLN5-F1
#
_cell.length_a   1.000
_cell.length_b   1.000
_cell.length_c   1.000
_cell.angle_alpha   90.00
_cell.angle_beta   90.00
_cell.angle_gamma   90.00
#
_symmetry.space_group_name_H-M   'P 1'
#
loop_
_entity.id
_entity.type
_entity.pdbx_description
1 polymer ?
#
loop_
_entity_poly.entity_id
_entity_poly.type
_entity_poly.pdbx_seq_one_letter_code
_entity_poly.pdbx_strand_id
1 'polypeptide(L)'
;ILTLNDQNQTISNYLEQKLGKEILLQETITAFKREKLQRGIDAFNVSPWKEKLNEVEKQIKSGDYIKPDEQRLLYQGLDICFKEFIVYITQIHPKMSREDIYYCILFSQNYKPRTIMYCMSSSGGALRIRKNRLKKNMAEDTFQMIFHK
;
A
#
# COMPACT_ATOMS: atom_id res chain seq x y z
N ILE A 1 -21.85 26.60 -0.10
CA ILE A 1 -20.73 25.73 0.31
C ILE A 1 -19.98 25.37 -0.96
N LEU A 2 -18.70 25.74 -1.09
CA LEU A 2 -17.90 25.37 -2.27
C LEU A 2 -17.79 23.85 -2.32
N THR A 3 -17.97 23.28 -3.52
CA THR A 3 -17.77 21.84 -3.72
C THR A 3 -16.28 21.51 -3.64
N LEU A 4 -15.94 20.24 -3.42
CA LEU A 4 -14.54 19.78 -3.46
C LEU A 4 -13.87 20.10 -4.80
N ASN A 5 -14.64 20.08 -5.89
CA ASN A 5 -14.15 20.49 -7.21
C ASN A 5 -13.83 21.98 -7.28
N ASP A 6 -14.67 22.84 -6.71
CA ASP A 6 -14.42 24.30 -6.68
C ASP A 6 -13.16 24.62 -5.87
N GLN A 7 -12.93 23.88 -4.77
CA GLN A 7 -11.73 23.99 -3.96
C GLN A 7 -10.47 23.52 -4.72
N ASN A 8 -10.55 22.38 -5.39
CA ASN A 8 -9.44 21.86 -6.20
C ASN A 8 -9.07 22.84 -7.34
N GLN A 9 -10.07 23.40 -8.03
CA GLN A 9 -9.84 24.37 -9.10
C GLN A 9 -9.19 25.65 -8.56
N THR A 10 -9.64 26.13 -7.40
CA THR A 10 -9.05 27.31 -6.76
C THR A 10 -7.58 27.08 -6.40
N ILE A 11 -7.24 25.90 -5.87
CA ILE A 11 -5.86 25.53 -5.54
C ILE A 11 -5.02 25.38 -6.82
N SER A 12 -5.54 24.71 -7.86
CA SER A 12 -4.88 24.59 -9.15
C SER A 12 -4.54 25.96 -9.75
N ASN A 13 -5.51 26.88 -9.79
CA ASN A 13 -5.31 28.23 -10.31
C ASN A 13 -4.26 29.00 -9.51
N TYR A 14 -4.27 28.87 -8.17
CA TYR A 14 -3.27 29.51 -7.31
C TYR A 14 -1.85 28.96 -7.58
N LEU A 15 -1.72 27.64 -7.70
CA LEU A 15 -0.45 26.99 -7.99
C LEU A 15 0.07 27.35 -9.38
N GLU A 16 -0.81 27.43 -10.37
CA GLU A 16 -0.47 27.85 -11.73
C GLU A 16 0.04 29.29 -11.78
N GLN A 17 -0.63 30.22 -11.11
CA GLN A 17 -0.14 31.61 -10.99
C GLN A 17 1.23 31.71 -10.34
N LYS A 18 1.54 30.83 -9.37
CA LYS A 18 2.82 30.84 -8.65
C LYS A 18 3.95 30.12 -9.39
N LEU A 19 3.64 29.06 -10.13
CA LEU A 19 4.62 28.17 -10.75
C LEU A 19 4.74 28.36 -12.27
N GLY A 20 3.86 29.18 -12.87
CA GLY A 20 3.87 29.47 -14.31
C GLY A 20 3.52 28.27 -15.20
N LYS A 21 2.85 27.26 -14.63
CA LYS A 21 2.45 26.04 -15.34
C LYS A 21 1.11 25.53 -14.82
N GLU A 22 0.26 25.04 -15.71
CA GLU A 22 -0.99 24.39 -15.34
C GLU A 22 -0.71 23.20 -14.42
N ILE A 23 -1.46 23.10 -13.32
CA ILE A 23 -1.35 22.00 -12.35
C ILE A 23 -2.69 21.32 -12.18
N LEU A 24 -2.76 20.09 -12.67
CA LEU A 24 -3.86 19.17 -12.41
C LEU A 24 -3.63 18.53 -11.04
N LEU A 25 -4.23 19.14 -10.00
CA LEU A 25 -3.96 18.81 -8.60
C LEU A 25 -4.23 17.33 -8.28
N GLN A 26 -5.33 16.77 -8.79
CA GLN A 26 -5.70 15.37 -8.55
C GLN A 26 -4.73 14.38 -9.20
N GLU A 27 -4.25 14.69 -10.41
CA GLU A 27 -3.24 13.86 -11.09
C GLU A 27 -1.89 13.95 -10.37
N THR A 28 -1.50 15.14 -9.94
CA THR A 28 -0.26 15.37 -9.20
C THR A 28 -0.27 14.61 -7.86
N ILE A 29 -1.39 14.68 -7.13
CA ILE A 29 -1.59 13.92 -5.89
C ILE A 29 -1.50 12.42 -6.19
N THR A 30 -2.18 11.93 -7.23
CA THR A 30 -2.17 10.51 -7.60
C THR A 30 -0.77 10.02 -7.98
N ALA A 31 -0.03 10.81 -8.76
CA ALA A 31 1.35 10.52 -9.14
C ALA A 31 2.25 10.44 -7.90
N PHE A 32 2.12 11.39 -6.98
CA PHE A 32 2.86 11.39 -5.72
C PHE A 32 2.58 10.13 -4.88
N LYS A 33 1.30 9.72 -4.75
CA LYS A 33 0.92 8.48 -4.06
C LYS A 33 1.60 7.26 -4.67
N ARG A 34 1.57 7.15 -6.01
CA ARG A 34 2.17 6.04 -6.76
C ARG A 34 3.68 6.02 -6.60
N GLU A 35 4.33 7.19 -6.65
CA GLU A 35 5.79 7.29 -6.49
C GLU A 35 6.25 6.75 -5.13
N LYS A 36 5.57 7.12 -4.04
CA LYS A 36 5.92 6.62 -2.69
C LYS A 36 5.80 5.10 -2.58
N LEU A 37 4.74 4.53 -3.16
CA LEU A 37 4.57 3.08 -3.21
C LEU A 37 5.64 2.41 -4.08
N GLN A 38 5.93 2.99 -5.25
CA GLN A 38 6.90 2.45 -6.21
C GLN A 38 8.32 2.42 -5.64
N ARG A 39 8.77 3.50 -4.98
CA ARG A 39 10.08 3.51 -4.30
C ARG A 39 10.20 2.37 -3.28
N GLY A 40 9.12 2.08 -2.55
CA GLY A 40 9.08 0.97 -1.61
C GLY A 40 9.13 -0.39 -2.30
N ILE A 41 8.42 -0.55 -3.43
CA ILE A 41 8.49 -1.74 -4.30
C ILE A 41 9.93 -1.96 -4.77
N ASP A 42 10.58 -0.92 -5.27
CA ASP A 42 11.95 -1.00 -5.81
C ASP A 42 12.94 -1.39 -4.72
N ALA A 43 12.84 -0.77 -3.53
CA ALA A 43 13.66 -1.12 -2.37
C ALA A 43 13.41 -2.56 -1.90
N PHE A 44 12.15 -3.00 -1.90
CA PHE A 44 11.79 -4.36 -1.50
C PHE A 44 12.30 -5.40 -2.51
N ASN A 45 12.25 -5.10 -3.82
CA ASN A 45 12.67 -6.02 -4.88
C ASN A 45 14.15 -6.40 -4.81
N VAL A 46 15.00 -5.52 -4.27
CA VAL A 46 16.43 -5.80 -4.04
C VAL A 46 16.74 -6.30 -2.63
N SER A 47 15.71 -6.50 -1.80
CA SER A 47 15.88 -7.00 -0.43
C SER A 47 15.96 -8.53 -0.37
N PRO A 48 16.61 -9.12 0.66
CA PRO A 48 16.60 -10.57 0.87
C PRO A 48 15.20 -11.16 1.02
N TRP A 49 14.22 -10.34 1.44
CA TRP A 49 12.84 -10.76 1.58
C TRP A 49 12.16 -11.04 0.25
N LYS A 50 12.54 -10.35 -0.84
CA LYS A 50 11.96 -10.62 -2.16
C LYS A 50 12.31 -12.02 -2.63
N GLU A 51 13.58 -12.38 -2.58
CA GLU A 51 14.05 -13.72 -2.96
C GLU A 51 13.40 -14.79 -2.09
N LYS A 52 13.42 -14.60 -0.76
CA LYS A 52 12.82 -15.55 0.19
C LYS A 52 11.33 -15.77 -0.08
N LEU A 53 10.55 -14.72 -0.28
CA LEU A 53 9.11 -14.86 -0.54
C LEU A 53 8.80 -15.44 -1.92
N ASN A 54 9.63 -15.16 -2.94
CA ASN A 54 9.49 -15.80 -4.25
C ASN A 54 9.71 -17.32 -4.15
N GLU A 55 10.68 -17.79 -3.35
CA GLU A 55 10.88 -19.23 -3.13
C GLU A 55 9.74 -19.86 -2.33
N VAL A 56 9.27 -19.18 -1.28
CA VAL A 56 8.08 -19.61 -0.53
C VAL A 56 6.89 -19.77 -1.47
N GLU A 57 6.62 -18.80 -2.35
CA GLU A 57 5.48 -18.81 -3.26
C GLU A 57 5.47 -20.02 -4.22
N LYS A 58 6.64 -20.58 -4.55
CA LYS A 58 6.75 -21.80 -5.38
C LYS A 58 6.40 -23.07 -4.60
N GLN A 59 6.65 -23.10 -3.30
CA GLN A 59 6.62 -24.32 -2.49
C GLN A 59 5.43 -24.39 -1.52
N ILE A 60 4.81 -23.24 -1.23
CA ILE A 60 3.79 -23.08 -0.20
C ILE A 60 2.55 -23.97 -0.40
N LYS A 61 2.20 -24.73 0.63
CA LYS A 61 1.02 -25.61 0.69
C LYS A 61 -0.08 -25.01 1.56
N SER A 62 -1.21 -25.70 1.61
CA SER A 62 -2.36 -25.24 2.38
C SER A 62 -2.10 -25.47 3.86
N GLY A 63 -2.29 -24.44 4.69
CA GLY A 63 -2.03 -24.52 6.14
C GLY A 63 -0.61 -24.10 6.54
N ASP A 64 0.26 -23.81 5.58
CA ASP A 64 1.59 -23.27 5.87
C ASP A 64 1.48 -21.80 6.29
N TYR A 65 2.12 -21.47 7.40
CA TYR A 65 2.24 -20.10 7.90
C TYR A 65 3.68 -19.78 8.27
N ILE A 66 4.06 -18.50 8.14
CA ILE A 66 5.37 -18.05 8.56
C ILE A 66 5.51 -18.20 10.07
N LYS A 67 6.73 -18.53 10.55
CA LYS A 67 6.99 -18.59 11.99
C LYS A 67 6.92 -17.18 12.60
N PRO A 68 6.48 -17.03 13.87
CA PRO A 68 6.33 -15.70 14.49
C PRO A 68 7.59 -14.82 14.45
N ASP A 69 8.79 -15.39 14.66
CA ASP A 69 10.03 -14.61 14.63
C ASP A 69 10.39 -14.17 13.21
N GLU A 70 10.18 -15.03 12.22
CA GLU A 70 10.37 -14.68 10.82
C GLU A 70 9.34 -13.65 10.35
N GLN A 71 8.11 -13.71 10.85
CA GLN A 71 7.09 -12.70 10.59
C GLN A 71 7.52 -11.33 11.07
N ARG A 72 8.09 -11.26 12.28
CA ARG A 72 8.59 -10.03 12.85
C ARG A 72 9.70 -9.43 12.00
N LEU A 73 10.63 -10.27 11.53
CA LEU A 73 11.71 -9.85 10.64
C LEU A 73 11.18 -9.40 9.26
N LEU A 74 10.12 -10.05 8.75
CA LEU A 74 9.45 -9.62 7.52
C LEU A 74 8.87 -8.23 7.70
N TYR A 75 8.12 -8.00 8.78
CA TYR A 75 7.51 -6.70 9.05
C TYR A 75 8.56 -5.60 9.24
N GLN A 76 9.68 -5.88 9.89
CA GLN A 76 10.82 -4.95 9.94
C GLN A 76 11.38 -4.65 8.54
N GLY A 77 11.49 -5.67 7.68
CA GLY A 77 11.88 -5.49 6.29
C GLY A 77 10.91 -4.60 5.51
N LEU A 78 9.60 -4.80 5.69
CA LEU A 78 8.56 -3.94 5.11
C LEU A 78 8.67 -2.50 5.63
N ASP A 79 8.97 -2.31 6.91
CA ASP A 79 9.10 -0.99 7.52
C ASP A 79 10.26 -0.19 6.96
N ILE A 80 11.38 -0.87 6.72
CA ILE A 80 12.55 -0.27 6.11
C ILE A 80 12.26 0.08 4.64
N CYS A 81 11.75 -0.87 3.86
CA CYS A 81 11.55 -0.68 2.42
C CYS A 81 10.45 0.35 2.14
N PHE A 82 9.34 0.31 2.88
CA PHE A 82 8.15 1.13 2.63
C PHE A 82 8.00 2.32 3.58
N LYS A 83 9.09 2.77 4.24
CA LYS A 83 9.05 3.86 5.24
C LYS A 83 8.26 5.08 4.78
N GLU A 84 8.53 5.59 3.58
CA GLU A 84 7.86 6.79 3.07
C GLU A 84 6.36 6.54 2.80
N PHE A 85 6.03 5.39 2.22
CA PHE A 85 4.64 4.98 1.97
C PHE A 85 3.87 4.79 3.27
N ILE A 86 4.48 4.17 4.28
CA ILE A 86 3.89 3.96 5.61
C ILE A 86 3.60 5.31 6.28
N VAL A 87 4.55 6.22 6.30
CA VAL A 87 4.34 7.56 6.87
C VAL A 87 3.19 8.26 6.16
N TYR A 88 3.20 8.25 4.83
CA TYR A 88 2.17 8.86 4.03
C TYR A 88 0.77 8.26 4.30
N ILE A 89 0.63 6.93 4.22
CA ILE A 89 -0.68 6.28 4.36
C ILE A 89 -1.25 6.43 5.77
N THR A 90 -0.39 6.45 6.80
CA THR A 90 -0.82 6.71 8.18
C THR A 90 -1.27 8.15 8.38
N GLN A 91 -0.69 9.13 7.67
CA GLN A 91 -1.16 10.52 7.72
C GLN A 91 -2.56 10.69 7.12
N ILE A 92 -2.82 10.07 5.96
CA ILE A 92 -4.12 10.19 5.28
C ILE A 92 -5.19 9.25 5.85
N HIS A 93 -4.79 8.14 6.48
CA HIS A 93 -5.67 7.13 7.06
C HIS A 93 -5.21 6.75 8.48
N PRO A 94 -5.31 7.66 9.46
CA PRO A 94 -4.76 7.47 10.81
C PRO A 94 -5.40 6.32 11.61
N LYS A 95 -6.58 5.86 11.22
CA LYS A 95 -7.27 4.72 11.85
C LYS A 95 -6.85 3.36 11.27
N MET A 96 -5.99 3.35 10.25
CA MET A 96 -5.52 2.10 9.63
C MET A 96 -4.51 1.41 10.53
N SER A 97 -4.72 0.13 10.80
CA SER A 97 -3.78 -0.66 11.60
C SER A 97 -2.51 -0.95 10.81
N ARG A 98 -1.40 -1.22 11.51
CA ARG A 98 -0.14 -1.66 10.89
C ARG A 98 -0.31 -2.93 10.07
N GLU A 99 -1.08 -3.89 10.57
CA GLU A 99 -1.46 -5.10 9.87
C GLU A 99 -2.19 -4.82 8.54
N ASP A 100 -3.09 -3.84 8.52
CA ASP A 100 -3.80 -3.46 7.30
C ASP A 100 -2.86 -2.81 6.28
N ILE A 101 -1.87 -2.04 6.75
CA ILE A 101 -0.80 -1.47 5.90
C ILE A 101 0.09 -2.59 5.33
N TYR A 102 0.51 -3.57 6.14
CA TYR A 102 1.28 -4.72 5.66
C TYR A 102 0.52 -5.53 4.62
N TYR A 103 -0.79 -5.70 4.81
CA TYR A 103 -1.64 -6.33 3.79
C TYR A 103 -1.64 -5.57 2.46
N CYS A 104 -1.79 -4.24 2.51
CA CYS A 104 -1.70 -3.38 1.31
C CYS A 104 -0.34 -3.53 0.61
N ILE A 105 0.76 -3.48 1.37
CA ILE A 105 2.11 -3.62 0.84
C ILE A 105 2.28 -4.99 0.19
N LEU A 106 1.98 -6.09 0.90
CA LEU A 106 2.11 -7.45 0.38
C LEU A 106 1.24 -7.68 -0.86
N PHE A 107 0.03 -7.11 -0.91
CA PHE A 107 -0.82 -7.19 -2.09
C PHE A 107 -0.22 -6.47 -3.29
N SER A 108 0.36 -5.28 -3.08
CA SER A 108 1.01 -4.48 -4.14
C SER A 108 2.24 -5.16 -4.75
N GLN A 109 2.83 -6.15 -4.08
CA GLN A 109 3.95 -6.95 -4.60
C GLN A 109 3.51 -8.04 -5.60
N ASN A 110 2.22 -8.10 -5.94
CA ASN A 110 1.63 -9.10 -6.83
C ASN A 110 1.68 -10.56 -6.34
N TYR A 111 1.97 -10.80 -5.06
CA TYR A 111 1.92 -12.14 -4.49
C TYR A 111 0.51 -12.76 -4.56
N LYS A 112 0.48 -14.09 -4.72
CA LYS A 112 -0.75 -14.89 -4.66
C LYS A 112 -1.39 -14.77 -3.27
N PRO A 113 -2.73 -14.88 -3.18
CA PRO A 113 -3.43 -14.83 -1.89
C PRO A 113 -2.85 -15.79 -0.84
N ARG A 114 -2.38 -16.97 -1.24
CA ARG A 114 -1.78 -17.97 -0.35
C ARG A 114 -0.46 -17.49 0.27
N THR A 115 0.40 -16.83 -0.51
CA THR A 115 1.65 -16.24 -0.01
C THR A 115 1.35 -15.14 1.01
N ILE A 116 0.33 -14.31 0.74
CA ILE A 116 -0.10 -13.26 1.68
C ILE A 116 -0.68 -13.89 2.97
N MET A 117 -1.47 -14.96 2.87
CA MET A 117 -1.96 -15.71 4.03
C MET A 117 -0.81 -16.24 4.90
N TYR A 118 0.24 -16.78 4.27
CA TYR A 118 1.44 -17.24 4.95
C TYR A 118 2.17 -16.10 5.66
N CYS A 119 2.48 -15.00 4.96
CA CYS A 119 3.18 -13.86 5.52
C CYS A 119 2.46 -13.22 6.71
N MET A 120 1.12 -13.22 6.66
CA MET A 120 0.28 -12.59 7.68
C MET A 120 -0.23 -13.57 8.74
N SER A 121 0.15 -14.85 8.67
CA SER A 121 -0.39 -15.92 9.53
C SER A 121 -1.91 -15.84 9.66
N SER A 122 -2.59 -15.61 8.54
CA SER A 122 -4.01 -15.24 8.48
C SER A 122 -4.77 -16.15 7.53
N SER A 123 -6.00 -16.54 7.89
CA SER A 123 -6.87 -17.31 7.00
C SER A 123 -7.37 -16.47 5.82
N GLY A 124 -7.75 -17.13 4.72
CA GLY A 124 -8.33 -16.44 3.55
C GLY A 124 -9.60 -15.65 3.89
N GLY A 125 -10.42 -16.16 4.82
CA GLY A 125 -11.59 -15.46 5.34
C GLY A 125 -11.21 -14.15 6.06
N ALA A 126 -10.16 -14.17 6.88
CA ALA A 126 -9.64 -12.99 7.55
C ALA A 126 -9.12 -11.94 6.55
N LEU A 127 -8.39 -12.37 5.50
CA LEU A 127 -7.93 -11.46 4.45
C LEU A 127 -9.10 -10.83 3.68
N ARG A 128 -10.17 -11.59 3.41
CA ARG A 128 -11.37 -11.07 2.75
C ARG A 128 -12.07 -10.00 3.61
N ILE A 129 -12.24 -10.26 4.90
CA ILE A 129 -12.82 -9.28 5.85
C ILE A 129 -11.95 -8.02 5.91
N ARG A 130 -10.63 -8.20 5.96
CA ARG A 130 -9.66 -7.09 5.93
C ARG A 130 -9.81 -6.23 4.67
N LYS A 131 -9.82 -6.83 3.47
CA LYS A 131 -10.01 -6.09 2.20
C LYS A 131 -11.35 -5.33 2.17
N ASN A 132 -12.43 -5.93 2.66
CA ASN A 132 -13.73 -5.28 2.73
C ASN A 132 -13.75 -4.08 3.69
N ARG A 133 -13.07 -4.19 4.84
CA ARG A 133 -12.89 -3.06 5.77
C ARG A 133 -12.08 -1.94 5.12
N LEU A 134 -10.99 -2.28 4.42
CA LEU A 134 -10.18 -1.31 3.69
C LEU A 134 -11.00 -0.57 2.63
N LYS A 135 -11.80 -1.28 1.82
CA LYS A 135 -12.67 -0.66 0.82
C LYS A 135 -13.64 0.37 1.40
N LYS A 136 -14.12 0.16 2.64
CA LYS A 136 -15.07 1.07 3.30
C LYS A 136 -14.40 2.29 3.94
N ASN A 137 -13.15 2.15 4.40
CA ASN A 137 -12.49 3.12 5.27
C ASN A 137 -11.35 3.88 4.60
N MET A 138 -10.92 3.45 3.41
CA MET A 138 -9.89 4.07 2.60
C MET A 138 -10.54 4.92 1.50
N ALA A 139 -9.85 5.97 1.05
CA ALA A 139 -10.29 6.73 -0.12
C ALA A 139 -10.26 5.82 -1.37
N GLU A 140 -11.28 5.94 -2.23
CA GLU A 140 -11.47 5.04 -3.39
C GLU A 140 -10.25 5.04 -4.31
N ASP A 141 -9.67 6.21 -4.59
CA ASP A 141 -8.47 6.36 -5.42
C ASP A 141 -7.27 5.57 -4.87
N THR A 142 -7.09 5.59 -3.54
CA THR A 142 -6.02 4.90 -2.82
C THR A 142 -6.29 3.41 -2.78
N PHE A 143 -7.56 3.00 -2.65
CA PHE A 143 -7.95 1.60 -2.73
C PHE A 143 -7.68 1.02 -4.12
N GLN A 144 -8.08 1.74 -5.18
CA GLN A 144 -7.83 1.31 -6.55
C GLN A 144 -6.35 1.29 -6.87
N MET A 145 -5.56 2.27 -6.40
CA MET A 145 -4.10 2.25 -6.59
C MET A 145 -3.43 0.98 -6.04
N ILE A 146 -3.92 0.44 -4.92
CA ILE A 146 -3.32 -0.73 -4.25
C ILE A 146 -3.91 -2.05 -4.75
N PHE A 147 -5.23 -2.10 -4.96
CA PHE A 147 -5.97 -3.36 -5.14
C PHE A 147 -6.49 -3.60 -6.56
N HIS A 148 -6.42 -2.60 -7.45
CA HIS A 148 -6.75 -2.78 -8.85
C HIS A 148 -5.55 -3.40 -9.59
N LYS A 149 -5.80 -4.49 -10.31
CA LYS A 149 -4.82 -5.15 -11.18
C LYS A 149 -5.28 -5.00 -12.61
#